data_AF-A0A935QKX3-F1
#
_entry.id   AF-A0A935QKX3-F1
#
_cell.length_a   1.000
_cell.length_b   1.000
_cell.length_c   1.000
_cell.angle_alpha   90.00
_cell.angle_beta   90.00
_cell.angle_gamma   90.00
#
_symmetry.space_group_name_H-M   'P 1'
#
loop_
_entity.id
_entity.type
_entity.pdbx_description
1 polymer ?
#
loop_
_entity_poly.entity_id
_entity_poly.type
_entity_poly.pdbx_seq_one_letter_code
_entity_poly.pdbx_strand_id
1 'polypeptide(L)'
;MAWLEIVMLIVLAVVALGWYLSYTAARLHRLHTRVEGSYAALDARLVRRAEAALELANSGLLDPASALYLASAASDSLEESVGPLEEGLLGDARRGQVESDLTEALRLVLQPDAVADHPHACDPDSPADAPDDDDDDDDDDDDDDDDDDGTGDAVARDAITRIADAHQRVRLARRFHNEAVTDAARVHGKTVVRVFRLAGHTETPRTVEMDDNLDLPLA
;
A
#
# COMPACT_ATOMS: atom_id res chain seq x y z
N MET A 1 -23.94 -38.21 51.85
CA MET A 1 -24.58 -37.93 50.55
C MET A 1 -24.20 -36.54 50.05
N ALA A 2 -24.55 -35.44 50.73
CA ALA A 2 -24.25 -34.06 50.30
C ALA A 2 -22.75 -33.77 50.00
N TRP A 3 -21.80 -34.31 50.77
CA TRP A 3 -20.37 -34.12 50.49
C TRP A 3 -19.91 -34.70 49.15
N LEU A 4 -20.40 -35.88 48.76
CA LEU A 4 -20.05 -36.50 47.48
C LEU A 4 -20.67 -35.73 46.31
N GLU A 5 -21.89 -35.21 46.49
CA GLU A 5 -22.54 -34.35 45.50
C GLU A 5 -21.74 -33.06 45.29
N ILE A 6 -21.29 -32.41 46.37
CA ILE A 6 -20.44 -31.21 46.27
C ILE A 6 -19.13 -31.52 45.56
N VAL A 7 -18.44 -32.59 45.94
CA VAL A 7 -17.17 -32.99 45.29
C VAL A 7 -17.40 -33.27 43.80
N MET A 8 -18.47 -33.98 43.45
CA MET A 8 -18.83 -34.26 42.06
C MET A 8 -19.11 -32.98 41.27
N LEU A 9 -19.84 -32.02 41.84
CA LEU A 9 -20.09 -30.72 41.22
C LEU A 9 -18.80 -29.92 41.01
N ILE A 10 -17.88 -29.94 41.97
CA ILE A 10 -16.57 -29.29 41.85
C ILE A 10 -15.76 -29.94 40.73
N VAL A 11 -15.68 -31.27 40.69
CA VAL A 11 -14.96 -32.00 39.65
C VAL A 11 -15.55 -31.69 38.27
N LEU A 12 -16.88 -31.71 38.12
CA LEU A 12 -17.57 -31.35 36.88
C LEU A 12 -17.23 -29.91 36.46
N ALA A 13 -17.26 -28.96 37.40
CA ALA A 13 -16.94 -27.57 37.13
C ALA A 13 -15.48 -27.39 36.68
N VAL A 14 -14.53 -28.08 37.31
CA VAL A 14 -13.11 -28.05 36.92
C VAL A 14 -12.91 -28.65 35.52
N VAL A 15 -13.56 -29.77 35.21
CA VAL A 15 -13.50 -30.38 33.87
C VAL A 15 -14.08 -29.45 32.80
N ALA A 16 -15.26 -28.86 33.06
CA ALA A 16 -15.89 -27.90 32.16
C ALA A 16 -15.01 -26.66 31.94
N LEU A 17 -14.39 -26.15 33.01
CA LEU A 17 -13.45 -25.02 32.95
C LEU A 17 -12.21 -25.37 32.13
N GLY A 18 -11.60 -26.53 32.36
CA GLY A 18 -10.44 -27.01 31.60
C GLY A 18 -10.75 -27.16 30.10
N TRP A 19 -11.91 -27.72 29.77
CA TRP A 19 -12.37 -27.83 28.38
C TRP A 19 -12.60 -26.45 27.73
N TYR A 20 -13.25 -25.53 28.45
CA TYR A 20 -13.47 -24.16 27.99
C TYR A 20 -12.16 -23.41 27.72
N LEU A 21 -11.17 -23.55 28.60
CA LEU A 21 -9.84 -22.96 28.44
C LEU A 21 -9.10 -23.54 27.24
N SER A 22 -9.14 -24.86 27.06
CA SER A 22 -8.54 -25.52 25.90
C SER A 22 -9.14 -25.03 24.57
N TYR A 23 -10.48 -24.91 24.50
CA TYR A 23 -11.16 -24.34 23.34
C TYR A 23 -10.77 -22.88 23.08
N THR A 24 -10.68 -22.08 24.14
CA THR A 24 -10.30 -20.66 24.04
C THR A 24 -8.85 -20.50 23.56
N ALA A 25 -7.92 -21.32 24.05
CA ALA A 25 -6.53 -21.32 23.61
C ALA A 25 -6.40 -21.70 22.13
N ALA A 26 -7.10 -22.74 21.68
CA ALA A 26 -7.10 -23.15 20.27
C ALA A 26 -7.67 -22.06 19.35
N ARG A 27 -8.72 -21.36 19.80
CA ARG A 27 -9.29 -20.22 19.08
C ARG A 27 -8.30 -19.06 18.99
N LEU A 28 -7.58 -18.78 20.08
CA LEU A 28 -6.58 -17.72 20.14
C LEU A 28 -5.44 -17.97 19.15
N HIS A 29 -4.93 -19.20 19.09
CA HIS A 29 -3.87 -19.58 18.15
C HIS A 29 -4.28 -19.36 16.68
N ARG A 30 -5.50 -19.73 16.31
CA ARG A 30 -6.03 -19.51 14.95
C ARG A 30 -6.18 -18.02 14.61
N LEU A 31 -6.47 -17.18 15.59
CA LEU A 31 -6.56 -15.73 15.37
C LEU A 31 -5.17 -15.13 15.20
N HIS A 32 -4.20 -15.58 16.00
CA HIS A 32 -2.82 -15.12 15.88
C HIS A 32 -2.24 -15.45 14.50
N THR A 33 -2.34 -16.70 14.06
CA THR A 33 -1.84 -17.11 12.74
C THR A 33 -2.57 -16.41 11.60
N ARG A 34 -3.85 -16.07 11.77
CA ARG A 34 -4.60 -15.28 10.79
C ARG A 34 -4.12 -13.83 10.72
N VAL A 35 -3.84 -13.20 11.86
CA VAL A 35 -3.30 -11.84 11.92
C VAL A 35 -1.91 -11.81 11.28
N GLU A 36 -1.00 -12.70 11.69
CA GLU A 36 0.34 -12.82 11.11
C GLU A 36 0.29 -13.03 9.59
N GLY A 37 -0.55 -13.96 9.12
CA GLY A 37 -0.71 -14.21 7.69
C GLY A 37 -1.29 -13.02 6.93
N SER A 38 -2.23 -12.28 7.52
CA SER A 38 -2.78 -11.06 6.90
C SER A 38 -1.77 -9.92 6.84
N TYR A 39 -0.90 -9.78 7.85
CA TYR A 39 0.16 -8.79 7.87
C TYR A 39 1.21 -9.09 6.80
N ALA A 40 1.68 -10.34 6.71
CA ALA A 40 2.62 -10.76 5.66
C ALA A 40 2.05 -10.55 4.24
N ALA A 41 0.75 -10.73 4.06
CA ALA A 41 0.09 -10.45 2.78
C ALA A 41 0.02 -8.95 2.47
N LEU A 42 -0.22 -8.10 3.48
CA LEU A 42 -0.19 -6.65 3.35
C LEU A 42 1.23 -6.15 3.00
N ASP A 43 2.23 -6.61 3.75
CA ASP A 43 3.64 -6.32 3.56
C ASP A 43 4.11 -6.59 2.12
N ALA A 44 3.81 -7.79 1.60
CA ALA A 44 4.13 -8.17 0.23
C ALA A 44 3.36 -7.37 -0.85
N ARG A 45 2.32 -6.61 -0.49
CA ARG A 45 1.63 -5.69 -1.40
C ARG A 45 2.23 -4.29 -1.34
N LEU A 46 2.66 -3.84 -0.17
CA LEU A 46 3.36 -2.57 0.00
C LEU A 46 4.70 -2.59 -0.73
N VAL A 47 5.51 -3.64 -0.53
CA VAL A 47 6.81 -3.81 -1.22
C VAL A 47 6.66 -3.77 -2.74
N ARG A 48 5.71 -4.54 -3.29
CA ARG A 48 5.46 -4.55 -4.75
C ARG A 48 4.99 -3.21 -5.29
N ARG A 49 4.28 -2.42 -4.49
CA ARG A 49 3.86 -1.07 -4.86
C ARG A 49 5.05 -0.11 -4.88
N ALA A 50 5.91 -0.17 -3.87
CA ALA A 50 7.13 0.64 -3.80
C ALA A 50 8.09 0.29 -4.95
N GLU A 51 8.26 -0.99 -5.29
CA GLU A 51 9.02 -1.42 -6.47
C GLU A 51 8.44 -0.83 -7.77
N ALA A 52 7.13 -0.93 -7.98
CA ALA A 52 6.48 -0.33 -9.16
C ALA A 52 6.62 1.20 -9.21
N ALA A 53 6.63 1.87 -8.06
CA ALA A 53 6.88 3.31 -7.96
C ALA A 53 8.33 3.66 -8.32
N LEU A 54 9.31 2.84 -7.92
CA LEU A 54 10.71 2.98 -8.34
C LEU A 54 10.89 2.73 -9.84
N GLU A 55 10.21 1.73 -10.40
CA GLU A 55 10.21 1.50 -11.84
C GLU A 55 9.67 2.73 -12.59
N LEU A 56 8.58 3.34 -12.11
CA LEU A 56 8.05 4.57 -12.69
C LEU A 56 9.04 5.73 -12.56
N ALA A 57 9.63 5.93 -11.38
CA ALA A 57 10.61 6.99 -11.16
C ALA A 57 11.83 6.88 -12.11
N ASN A 58 12.25 5.65 -12.44
CA ASN A 58 13.37 5.38 -13.34
C ASN A 58 12.98 5.25 -14.82
N SER A 59 11.68 5.36 -15.16
CA SER A 59 11.19 5.17 -16.53
C SER A 59 11.52 6.32 -17.49
N GLY A 60 11.88 7.49 -16.96
CA GLY A 60 12.08 8.72 -17.75
C GLY A 60 10.79 9.45 -18.12
N LEU A 61 9.62 8.99 -17.66
CA LEU A 61 8.32 9.62 -17.92
C LEU A 61 8.02 10.85 -17.06
N LEU A 62 8.81 11.08 -16.00
CA LEU A 62 8.62 12.16 -15.03
C LEU A 62 9.71 13.20 -15.17
N ASP A 63 9.42 14.44 -14.77
CA ASP A 63 10.47 15.45 -14.64
C ASP A 63 11.53 15.01 -13.60
N PRO A 64 12.78 15.48 -13.72
CA PRO A 64 13.86 15.01 -12.85
C PRO A 64 13.63 15.26 -11.35
N ALA A 65 12.91 16.32 -10.97
CA ALA A 65 12.64 16.61 -9.57
C ALA A 65 11.57 15.67 -9.01
N SER A 66 10.47 15.45 -9.76
CA SER A 66 9.41 14.49 -9.39
C SER A 66 9.92 13.06 -9.34
N ALA A 67 10.77 12.66 -10.31
CA ALA A 67 11.41 11.34 -10.32
C ALA A 67 12.25 11.11 -9.07
N LEU A 68 13.07 12.08 -8.67
CA LEU A 68 13.90 11.98 -7.45
C LEU A 68 13.06 11.93 -6.18
N TYR A 69 12.02 12.74 -6.08
CA TYR A 69 11.13 12.75 -4.92
C TYR A 69 10.39 11.42 -4.76
N LEU A 70 9.81 10.88 -5.85
CA LEU A 70 9.15 9.59 -5.86
C LEU A 70 10.13 8.45 -5.55
N ALA A 71 11.34 8.50 -6.13
CA ALA A 71 12.35 7.48 -5.87
C ALA A 71 12.81 7.46 -4.41
N SER A 72 12.96 8.64 -3.78
CA SER A 72 13.28 8.74 -2.36
C SER A 72 12.20 8.11 -1.49
N ALA A 73 10.94 8.53 -1.66
CA ALA A 73 9.82 8.03 -0.86
C ALA A 73 9.61 6.51 -1.03
N ALA A 74 9.81 5.99 -2.24
CA ALA A 74 9.71 4.55 -2.51
C ALA A 74 10.90 3.78 -1.90
N SER A 75 12.11 4.34 -1.94
CA SER A 75 13.28 3.75 -1.29
C SER A 75 13.13 3.71 0.23
N ASP A 76 12.64 4.81 0.84
CA ASP A 76 12.36 4.88 2.28
C ASP A 76 11.37 3.78 2.70
N SER A 77 10.30 3.54 1.91
CA SER A 77 9.31 2.47 2.15
C SER A 77 9.95 1.08 2.10
N LEU A 78 10.82 0.82 1.11
CA LEU A 78 11.52 -0.45 1.00
C LEU A 78 12.53 -0.66 2.13
N GLU A 79 13.27 0.38 2.53
CA GLU A 79 14.20 0.32 3.66
C GLU A 79 13.47 -0.03 4.96
N GLU A 80 12.32 0.57 5.22
CA GLU A 80 11.51 0.26 6.41
C GLU A 80 10.95 -1.17 6.37
N SER A 81 10.68 -1.74 5.18
CA SER A 81 10.25 -3.14 5.03
C SER A 81 11.33 -4.17 5.39
N VAL A 82 12.61 -3.81 5.26
CA VAL A 82 13.78 -4.66 5.54
C VAL A 82 14.46 -4.30 6.87
N GLY A 83 14.09 -3.15 7.45
CA GLY A 83 14.67 -2.61 8.67
C GLY A 83 14.59 -3.55 9.88
N PRO A 84 15.38 -3.28 10.94
CA PRO A 84 15.25 -4.02 12.20
C PRO A 84 13.79 -4.02 12.62
N LEU A 85 13.24 -5.18 12.97
CA LEU A 85 11.90 -5.28 13.55
C LEU A 85 11.90 -4.51 14.87
N GLU A 86 11.63 -3.20 14.83
CA GLU A 86 11.21 -2.45 15.99
C GLU A 86 9.83 -2.97 16.37
N GLU A 87 9.82 -4.09 17.10
CA GLU A 87 8.60 -4.72 17.60
C GLU A 87 7.85 -3.73 18.49
N GLY A 88 6.67 -3.31 18.04
CA GLY A 88 5.72 -2.54 18.84
C GLY A 88 5.26 -1.24 18.19
N LEU A 89 4.68 -0.37 19.02
CA LEU A 89 3.93 0.81 18.59
C LEU A 89 4.71 1.77 17.69
N LEU A 90 6.01 1.93 17.97
CA LEU A 90 6.86 2.90 17.27
C LEU A 90 7.19 2.44 15.86
N GLY A 91 7.51 1.15 15.66
CA GLY A 91 7.75 0.58 14.33
C GLY A 91 6.50 0.59 13.46
N ASP A 92 5.34 0.19 14.01
CA ASP A 92 4.06 0.24 13.29
C ASP A 92 3.72 1.67 12.81
N ALA A 93 3.96 2.67 13.66
CA ALA A 93 3.71 4.08 13.33
C ALA A 93 4.71 4.61 12.30
N ARG A 94 5.99 4.24 12.41
CA ARG A 94 7.03 4.65 11.47
C ARG A 94 6.76 4.11 10.08
N ARG A 95 6.47 2.81 9.99
CA ARG A 95 6.05 2.18 8.74
C ARG A 95 4.79 2.84 8.19
N GLY A 96 3.83 3.13 9.06
CA GLY A 96 2.62 3.88 8.73
C GLY A 96 2.89 5.21 8.03
N GLN A 97 3.86 5.95 8.57
CA GLN A 97 4.27 7.25 8.07
C GLN A 97 4.96 7.15 6.71
N VAL A 98 5.94 6.26 6.55
CA VAL A 98 6.67 6.10 5.30
C VAL A 98 5.75 5.69 4.14
N GLU A 99 4.77 4.80 4.38
CA GLU A 99 3.78 4.44 3.36
C GLU A 99 2.81 5.60 3.02
N SER A 100 2.54 6.47 3.98
CA SER A 100 1.75 7.69 3.76
C SER A 100 2.53 8.69 2.90
N ASP A 101 3.83 8.87 3.19
CA ASP A 101 4.73 9.73 2.42
C ASP A 101 4.85 9.23 0.96
N LEU A 102 4.96 7.91 0.75
CA LEU A 102 4.92 7.31 -0.60
C LEU A 102 3.58 7.56 -1.31
N THR A 103 2.46 7.46 -0.59
CA THR A 103 1.13 7.78 -1.14
C THR A 103 1.02 9.25 -1.53
N GLU A 104 1.56 10.14 -0.71
CA GLU A 104 1.62 11.57 -0.99
C GLU A 104 2.49 11.87 -2.23
N ALA A 105 3.66 11.25 -2.34
CA ALA A 105 4.52 11.37 -3.51
C ALA A 105 3.81 10.88 -4.79
N LEU A 106 3.17 9.72 -4.74
CA LEU A 106 2.37 9.22 -5.85
C LEU A 106 1.21 10.15 -6.20
N ARG A 107 0.53 10.74 -5.20
CA ARG A 107 -0.57 11.68 -5.41
C ARG A 107 -0.11 12.96 -6.12
N LEU A 108 1.07 13.46 -5.78
CA LEU A 108 1.65 14.65 -6.40
C LEU A 108 2.07 14.38 -7.85
N VAL A 109 2.70 13.22 -8.10
CA VAL A 109 3.20 12.83 -9.42
C VAL A 109 2.07 12.46 -10.39
N LEU A 110 1.00 11.82 -9.90
CA LEU A 110 -0.11 11.35 -10.73
C LEU A 110 -1.20 12.42 -10.96
N GLN A 111 -0.97 13.69 -10.59
CA GLN A 111 -1.93 14.75 -10.93
C GLN A 111 -1.94 14.98 -12.45
N PRO A 112 -3.13 15.05 -13.08
CA PRO A 112 -3.28 15.14 -14.54
C PRO A 112 -2.63 16.38 -15.17
N ASP A 113 -2.35 17.42 -14.40
CA ASP A 113 -1.69 18.64 -14.89
C ASP A 113 -0.16 18.53 -14.96
N ALA A 114 0.46 17.51 -14.33
CA ALA A 114 1.93 17.34 -14.33
C ALA A 114 2.46 16.56 -15.54
N VAL A 115 1.59 15.82 -16.26
CA VAL A 115 1.95 15.02 -17.44
C VAL A 115 1.74 15.82 -18.75
N ALA A 116 1.08 16.98 -18.67
CA ALA A 116 0.66 17.75 -19.84
C ALA A 116 1.56 18.95 -20.20
N ASP A 117 2.65 19.21 -19.49
CA ASP A 117 3.58 20.30 -19.83
C ASP A 117 4.83 19.73 -20.51
N HIS A 118 4.66 19.26 -21.74
CA HIS A 118 5.73 19.38 -22.74
C HIS A 118 5.67 20.82 -23.25
N PRO A 119 6.54 21.74 -22.80
CA PRO A 119 6.69 22.99 -23.51
C PRO A 119 7.36 22.64 -24.84
N HIS A 120 6.56 22.55 -25.91
CA HIS A 120 7.05 22.98 -27.22
C HIS A 120 7.57 24.40 -27.02
N ALA A 121 8.89 24.52 -26.85
CA ALA A 121 9.57 25.79 -26.93
C ALA A 121 9.43 26.29 -28.38
N CYS A 122 8.30 26.91 -28.71
CA CYS A 122 8.24 27.84 -29.82
C CYS A 122 8.97 29.10 -29.37
N ASP A 123 10.13 29.33 -30.00
CA ASP A 123 10.94 30.53 -29.87
C ASP A 123 10.07 31.80 -29.99
N PRO A 124 10.10 32.72 -29.00
CA PRO A 124 9.37 33.99 -29.07
C PRO A 124 10.02 35.02 -30.03
N ASP A 125 11.09 34.66 -30.74
CA ASP A 125 11.89 35.56 -31.57
C ASP A 125 11.77 35.28 -33.09
N SER A 126 10.73 34.58 -33.55
CA SER A 126 10.49 34.43 -34.99
C SER A 126 10.11 35.78 -35.63
N PRO A 127 10.93 36.38 -36.51
CA PRO A 127 10.64 37.67 -37.11
C PRO A 127 9.56 37.51 -38.19
N ALA A 128 8.66 38.51 -38.24
CA ALA A 128 7.53 38.59 -39.15
C ALA A 128 7.81 38.20 -40.61
N ASP A 129 6.88 37.42 -41.16
CA ASP A 129 6.69 37.16 -42.59
C ASP A 129 6.84 38.43 -43.45
N ALA A 130 7.76 38.35 -44.41
CA ALA A 130 7.67 39.10 -45.65
C ALA A 130 7.20 38.12 -46.75
N PRO A 131 6.28 38.51 -47.65
CA PRO A 131 5.94 37.68 -48.78
C PRO A 131 6.99 37.90 -49.87
N ASP A 132 7.82 36.89 -50.13
CA ASP A 132 8.62 36.81 -51.34
C ASP A 132 8.01 35.72 -52.24
N ASP A 133 7.51 36.19 -53.39
CA ASP A 133 7.19 35.38 -54.55
C ASP A 133 8.48 34.74 -55.06
N ASP A 134 8.52 33.41 -55.19
CA ASP A 134 9.32 32.72 -56.22
C ASP A 134 8.74 31.32 -56.45
N ASP A 135 8.32 31.08 -57.70
CA ASP A 135 8.03 29.77 -58.27
C ASP A 135 9.33 28.94 -58.30
N ASP A 136 9.29 27.68 -57.86
CA ASP A 136 10.03 26.59 -58.51
C ASP A 136 9.45 25.23 -58.03
N ASP A 137 9.12 24.40 -59.03
CA ASP A 137 8.77 22.99 -58.90
C ASP A 137 9.94 22.20 -58.29
N ASP A 138 9.71 21.48 -57.20
CA ASP A 138 10.41 20.22 -56.91
C ASP A 138 9.41 19.27 -56.22
N ASP A 139 9.15 18.15 -56.89
CA ASP A 139 8.58 16.95 -56.29
C ASP A 139 9.54 16.45 -55.19
N ASP A 140 9.16 16.60 -53.92
CA ASP A 140 9.64 15.70 -52.88
C ASP A 140 8.42 15.18 -52.11
N ASP A 141 8.27 13.86 -52.16
CA ASP A 141 7.39 13.08 -51.32
C ASP A 141 7.77 13.32 -49.84
N ASP A 142 7.24 14.37 -49.22
CA ASP A 142 7.14 14.43 -47.77
C ASP A 142 5.94 13.56 -47.38
N ASP A 143 6.18 12.24 -47.35
CA ASP A 143 5.44 11.34 -46.48
C ASP A 143 5.53 11.93 -45.07
N ASP A 144 4.48 12.67 -44.66
CA ASP A 144 4.22 13.05 -43.27
C ASP A 144 4.12 11.76 -42.42
N ASP A 145 5.27 11.18 -42.08
CA ASP A 145 5.42 10.14 -41.05
C ASP A 145 5.22 10.80 -39.66
N ASP A 146 4.01 11.28 -39.41
CA ASP A 146 3.54 11.85 -38.13
C ASP A 146 3.12 10.77 -37.11
N ASP A 147 3.68 9.56 -37.23
CA ASP A 147 3.25 8.36 -36.47
C ASP A 147 4.31 7.87 -35.46
N ASP A 148 4.64 8.63 -34.40
CA ASP A 148 5.26 8.04 -33.19
C ASP A 148 4.99 8.75 -31.84
N ASP A 149 3.88 9.48 -31.67
CA ASP A 149 3.55 10.05 -30.34
C ASP A 149 2.60 9.15 -29.50
N GLY A 150 2.09 8.06 -30.09
CA GLY A 150 1.18 7.13 -29.40
C GLY A 150 1.87 6.14 -28.44
N THR A 151 3.15 5.84 -28.67
CA THR A 151 3.88 4.81 -27.92
C THR A 151 4.19 5.25 -26.49
N GLY A 152 4.70 6.47 -26.30
CA GLY A 152 5.00 7.02 -24.97
C GLY A 152 3.75 7.19 -24.11
N ASP A 153 2.69 7.65 -24.76
CA ASP A 153 1.39 7.93 -24.15
C ASP A 153 0.66 6.64 -23.74
N ALA A 154 0.85 5.54 -24.48
CA ALA A 154 0.36 4.22 -24.10
C ALA A 154 1.14 3.63 -22.91
N VAL A 155 2.47 3.81 -22.89
CA VAL A 155 3.33 3.35 -21.79
C VAL A 155 3.04 4.09 -20.49
N ALA A 156 2.83 5.41 -20.55
CA ALA A 156 2.44 6.21 -19.38
C ALA A 156 1.09 5.77 -18.80
N ARG A 157 0.08 5.55 -19.66
CA ARG A 157 -1.25 5.05 -19.23
C ARG A 157 -1.18 3.65 -18.60
N ASP A 158 -0.35 2.76 -19.13
CA ASP A 158 -0.14 1.43 -18.55
C ASP A 158 0.53 1.52 -17.18
N ALA A 159 1.54 2.37 -17.02
CA ALA A 159 2.21 2.58 -15.72
C ALA A 159 1.25 3.13 -14.66
N ILE A 160 0.42 4.13 -15.01
CA ILE A 160 -0.62 4.68 -14.12
C ILE A 160 -1.61 3.58 -13.71
N THR A 161 -2.07 2.77 -14.66
CA THR A 161 -3.02 1.68 -14.41
C THR A 161 -2.43 0.63 -13.46
N ARG A 162 -1.16 0.26 -13.65
CA ARG A 162 -0.44 -0.67 -12.77
C ARG A 162 -0.34 -0.15 -11.34
N ILE A 163 -0.05 1.13 -11.15
CA ILE A 163 0.02 1.75 -9.82
C ILE A 163 -1.37 1.83 -9.18
N ALA A 164 -2.41 2.19 -9.94
CA ALA A 164 -3.78 2.25 -9.44
C ALA A 164 -4.30 0.87 -8.97
N ASP A 165 -4.03 -0.19 -9.74
CA ASP A 165 -4.36 -1.57 -9.35
C ASP A 165 -3.55 -2.02 -8.12
N ALA A 166 -2.25 -1.71 -8.07
CA ALA A 166 -1.42 -1.99 -6.89
C ALA A 166 -1.95 -1.30 -5.63
N HIS A 167 -2.32 -0.03 -5.73
CA HIS A 167 -2.89 0.75 -4.64
C HIS A 167 -4.22 0.16 -4.14
N GLN A 168 -5.11 -0.23 -5.06
CA GLN A 168 -6.38 -0.86 -4.68
C GLN A 168 -6.16 -2.18 -3.93
N ARG A 169 -5.17 -3.00 -4.36
CA ARG A 169 -4.82 -4.25 -3.68
C ARG A 169 -4.26 -4.01 -2.28
N VAL A 170 -3.48 -2.96 -2.07
CA VAL A 170 -3.01 -2.54 -0.74
C VAL A 170 -4.19 -2.17 0.16
N ARG A 171 -5.12 -1.35 -0.31
CA ARG A 171 -6.32 -0.95 0.47
C ARG A 171 -7.15 -2.15 0.92
N LEU A 172 -7.34 -3.14 0.04
CA LEU A 172 -8.05 -4.38 0.37
C LEU A 172 -7.28 -5.22 1.41
N ALA A 173 -5.96 -5.37 1.24
CA ALA A 173 -5.12 -6.10 2.18
C ALA A 173 -5.14 -5.47 3.58
N ARG A 174 -5.05 -4.13 3.66
CA ARG A 174 -5.12 -3.37 4.91
C ARG A 174 -6.45 -3.57 5.63
N ARG A 175 -7.56 -3.53 4.88
CA ARG A 175 -8.89 -3.81 5.44
C ARG A 175 -8.97 -5.22 6.01
N PHE A 176 -8.50 -6.22 5.26
CA PHE A 176 -8.52 -7.62 5.72
C PHE A 176 -7.67 -7.82 6.98
N HIS A 177 -6.51 -7.16 7.05
CA HIS A 177 -5.67 -7.14 8.24
C HIS A 177 -6.39 -6.50 9.44
N ASN A 178 -7.00 -5.32 9.26
CA ASN A 178 -7.73 -4.63 10.31
C ASN A 178 -8.94 -5.44 10.82
N GLU A 179 -9.64 -6.16 9.95
CA GLU A 179 -10.70 -7.09 10.33
C GLU A 179 -10.15 -8.26 11.17
N ALA A 180 -9.01 -8.85 10.78
CA ALA A 180 -8.36 -9.92 11.55
C ALA A 180 -7.89 -9.44 12.93
N VAL A 181 -7.35 -8.22 13.02
CA VAL A 181 -6.94 -7.57 14.27
C VAL A 181 -8.14 -7.34 15.18
N THR A 182 -9.26 -6.83 14.63
CA THR A 182 -10.48 -6.57 15.39
C THR A 182 -11.05 -7.86 15.98
N ASP A 183 -11.05 -8.94 15.20
CA ASP A 183 -11.46 -10.27 15.64
C ASP A 183 -10.57 -10.79 16.79
N ALA A 184 -9.25 -10.58 16.69
CA ALA A 184 -8.29 -10.96 17.72
C ALA A 184 -8.48 -10.13 19.00
N ALA A 185 -8.59 -8.80 18.89
CA ALA A 185 -8.82 -7.89 20.02
C ALA A 185 -10.10 -8.24 20.79
N ARG A 186 -11.19 -8.60 20.08
CA ARG A 186 -12.44 -9.04 20.70
C ARG A 186 -12.28 -10.30 21.55
N VAL A 187 -11.40 -11.22 21.16
CA VAL A 187 -11.12 -12.44 21.94
C VAL A 187 -10.18 -12.14 23.11
N HIS A 188 -9.17 -11.30 22.92
CA HIS A 188 -8.27 -10.84 24.00
C HIS A 188 -9.02 -10.11 25.12
N GLY A 189 -10.07 -9.34 24.79
CA GLY A 189 -10.87 -8.59 25.77
C GLY A 189 -11.72 -9.44 26.73
N LYS A 190 -11.81 -10.76 26.55
CA LYS A 190 -12.61 -11.63 27.41
C LYS A 190 -11.95 -11.83 28.77
N THR A 191 -12.71 -11.63 29.85
CA THR A 191 -12.23 -11.76 31.24
C THR A 191 -11.57 -13.13 31.51
N VAL A 192 -12.05 -14.22 30.91
CA VAL A 192 -11.44 -15.54 31.07
C VAL A 192 -10.04 -15.60 30.47
N VAL A 193 -9.80 -14.97 29.31
CA VAL A 193 -8.46 -14.92 28.69
C VAL A 193 -7.49 -14.12 29.55
N ARG A 194 -7.97 -13.00 30.12
CA ARG A 194 -7.19 -12.11 30.99
C ARG A 194 -6.87 -12.75 32.35
N VAL A 195 -7.85 -13.37 33.00
CA VAL A 195 -7.70 -14.00 34.32
C VAL A 195 -6.81 -15.23 34.26
N PHE A 196 -6.93 -16.04 33.21
CA PHE A 196 -6.10 -17.24 33.04
C PHE A 196 -4.79 -16.97 32.29
N ARG A 197 -4.48 -15.70 31.96
CA ARG A 197 -3.25 -15.27 31.27
C ARG A 197 -2.97 -16.09 30.00
N LEU A 198 -4.03 -16.50 29.30
CA LEU A 198 -3.95 -17.41 28.15
C LEU A 198 -3.26 -16.76 26.94
N ALA A 199 -3.32 -15.43 26.85
CA ALA A 199 -2.64 -14.67 25.81
C ALA A 199 -1.17 -14.37 26.12
N GLY A 200 -0.63 -14.76 27.28
CA GLY A 200 0.73 -14.39 27.66
C GLY A 200 0.91 -12.86 27.77
N HIS A 201 2.14 -12.39 27.51
CA HIS A 201 2.47 -10.96 27.40
C HIS A 201 2.53 -10.50 25.94
N THR A 202 1.97 -11.26 25.00
CA THR A 202 2.02 -10.83 23.60
C THR A 202 1.29 -9.50 23.47
N GLU A 203 1.96 -8.55 22.83
CA GLU A 203 1.40 -7.24 22.56
C GLU A 203 0.11 -7.42 21.75
N THR A 204 -0.94 -6.69 22.12
CA THR A 204 -2.24 -6.84 21.46
C THR A 204 -2.08 -6.46 19.99
N PRO A 205 -2.56 -7.30 19.04
CA PRO A 205 -2.46 -6.99 17.62
C PRO A 205 -3.11 -5.63 17.35
N ARG A 206 -2.43 -4.77 16.60
CA ARG A 206 -2.85 -3.40 16.32
C ARG A 206 -3.21 -3.23 14.85
N THR A 207 -4.12 -2.30 14.58
CA THR A 207 -4.49 -1.94 13.22
C THR A 207 -3.38 -1.09 12.62
N VAL A 208 -3.11 -1.29 11.34
CA VAL A 208 -2.17 -0.46 10.59
C VAL A 208 -2.90 0.82 10.16
N GLU A 209 -2.44 1.96 10.68
CA GLU A 209 -2.90 3.29 10.29
C GLU A 209 -1.92 3.89 9.27
N MET A 210 -2.39 4.03 8.04
CA MET A 210 -1.66 4.60 6.89
C MET A 210 -2.63 5.49 6.09
N ASP A 211 -2.19 6.63 5.58
CA ASP A 211 -2.94 7.37 4.56
C ASP A 211 -2.72 6.72 3.19
N ASP A 212 -3.73 5.99 2.71
CA ASP A 212 -3.75 5.38 1.38
C ASP A 212 -4.85 6.03 0.52
N ASN A 213 -5.10 7.34 0.62
CA ASN A 213 -6.10 7.98 -0.24
C ASN A 213 -5.48 8.55 -1.51
N LEU A 214 -5.44 7.78 -2.59
CA LEU A 214 -5.26 8.36 -3.92
C LEU A 214 -6.63 8.85 -4.43
N ASP A 215 -6.90 10.16 -4.32
CA ASP A 215 -8.05 10.81 -4.97
C ASP A 215 -7.81 10.89 -6.49
N LEU A 216 -7.68 9.73 -7.14
CA LEU A 216 -7.67 9.65 -8.60
C LEU A 216 -9.09 9.94 -9.09
N PRO A 217 -9.29 10.81 -10.10
CA PRO A 217 -10.61 11.13 -10.62
C PRO A 217 -11.17 10.00 -11.49
N LEU A 218 -11.26 8.77 -10.97
CA LEU A 218 -11.94 7.64 -11.62
C LEU A 218 -12.48 6.67 -10.56
N ALA A 219 -13.75 6.85 -10.20
CA ALA A 219 -14.65 5.80 -9.77
C ALA A 219 -15.91 5.86 -10.64
#